data_AF-A0A061NR23-F1
#
_entry.id   AF-A0A061NR23-F1
#
_cell.length_a   1.000
_cell.length_b   1.000
_cell.length_c   1.000
_cell.angle_alpha   90.00
_cell.angle_beta   90.00
_cell.angle_gamma   90.00
#
_symmetry.space_group_name_H-M   'P 1'
#
loop_
_entity.id
_entity.type
_entity.pdbx_description
1 polymer ?
#
loop_
_entity_poly.entity_id
_entity_poly.type
_entity_poly.pdbx_seq_one_letter_code
_entity_poly.pdbx_strand_id
1 'polypeptide(L)'
;MLLLFLFAGLLFFRYAKDQSFSSRIAIFISIVVIPIIFDRLWSWQQNQMYDSAYEDNRFAITTGIFQHDRTENYVERLLPDLMALSFNFSSPAFLGFLGILLSLSIGILLMRSSLLKRILIYIVFLYFIYIAFLYILYLFIMPDATVGNLVAFNRYQGSILIFLCGIGVFFLKEALLKQKSNTSNAKLRWTTFSVLLFFVPISTQVNEFNIDPNYDQSNRVPVVNQFKELRAVTDLNHSDHIIIVDVDEESSPIFLRYLVMFERLSRAQTQVQHCDNANEFVEILNSGEYLMLYNYDEGFSDC
;
A
#
# COMPACT_ATOMS: atom_id res chain seq x y z
N MET A 1 -4.34 9.24 -6.61
CA MET A 1 -5.63 8.68 -6.16
C MET A 1 -6.81 9.64 -6.42
N LEU A 2 -6.75 10.90 -5.99
CA LEU A 2 -7.83 11.90 -6.16
C LEU A 2 -8.24 12.14 -7.62
N LEU A 3 -7.30 12.19 -8.56
CA LEU A 3 -7.57 12.26 -10.01
C LEU A 3 -8.28 11.02 -10.56
N LEU A 4 -7.99 9.84 -10.01
CA LEU A 4 -8.63 8.58 -10.40
C LEU A 4 -10.06 8.52 -9.88
N PHE A 5 -10.30 9.02 -8.65
CA PHE A 5 -11.64 9.23 -8.09
C PHE A 5 -12.43 10.30 -8.85
N LEU A 6 -11.80 11.39 -9.28
CA LEU A 6 -12.43 12.43 -10.10
C LEU A 6 -12.76 11.93 -11.51
N PHE A 7 -11.88 11.14 -12.13
CA PHE A 7 -12.10 10.56 -13.45
C PHE A 7 -13.16 9.45 -13.40
N ALA A 8 -13.10 8.57 -12.41
CA ALA A 8 -14.16 7.61 -12.11
C ALA A 8 -15.48 8.33 -11.83
N GLY A 9 -15.42 9.43 -11.07
CA GLY A 9 -16.53 10.32 -10.75
C GLY A 9 -17.18 10.96 -11.96
N LEU A 10 -16.40 11.50 -12.90
CA LEU A 10 -16.89 12.11 -14.13
C LEU A 10 -17.56 11.08 -15.06
N LEU A 11 -16.97 9.89 -15.19
CA LEU A 11 -17.57 8.78 -15.94
C LEU A 11 -18.86 8.29 -15.28
N PHE A 12 -18.90 8.25 -13.94
CA PHE A 12 -20.10 7.90 -13.19
C PHE A 12 -21.19 8.98 -13.22
N PHE A 13 -20.83 10.25 -13.22
CA PHE A 13 -21.78 11.36 -13.29
C PHE A 13 -22.50 11.38 -14.63
N ARG A 14 -21.77 11.08 -15.72
CA ARG A 14 -22.37 10.85 -17.05
C ARG A 14 -23.34 9.68 -17.04
N TYR A 15 -23.02 8.61 -16.31
CA TYR A 15 -23.90 7.45 -16.17
C TYR A 15 -25.12 7.71 -15.25
N ALA A 16 -24.98 8.55 -14.23
CA ALA A 16 -26.04 8.89 -13.27
C ALA A 16 -27.08 9.89 -13.80
N LYS A 17 -26.89 10.43 -15.01
CA LYS A 17 -27.80 11.41 -15.62
C LYS A 17 -29.25 10.93 -15.75
N ASP A 18 -29.45 9.61 -15.87
CA ASP A 18 -30.78 8.98 -15.99
C ASP A 18 -31.26 8.31 -14.68
N GLN A 19 -30.53 8.48 -13.58
CA GLN A 19 -30.82 7.85 -12.30
C GLN A 19 -31.71 8.71 -11.40
N SER A 20 -32.39 8.06 -10.45
CA SER A 20 -33.20 8.72 -9.42
C SER A 20 -32.35 9.69 -8.57
N PHE A 21 -32.98 10.72 -8.02
CA PHE A 21 -32.30 11.72 -7.18
C PHE A 21 -31.58 11.09 -5.97
N SER A 22 -32.19 10.07 -5.35
CA SER A 22 -31.58 9.31 -4.24
C SER A 22 -30.29 8.61 -4.66
N SER A 23 -30.27 7.97 -5.84
CA SER A 23 -29.07 7.35 -6.39
C SER A 23 -27.96 8.36 -6.67
N ARG A 24 -28.31 9.56 -7.16
CA ARG A 24 -27.33 10.64 -7.41
C ARG A 24 -26.68 11.14 -6.12
N ILE A 25 -27.47 11.31 -5.06
CA ILE A 25 -26.95 11.69 -3.73
C ILE A 25 -26.01 10.61 -3.19
N ALA A 26 -26.42 9.34 -3.25
CA ALA A 26 -25.58 8.23 -2.79
C ALA A 26 -24.23 8.20 -3.55
N ILE A 27 -24.26 8.40 -4.87
CA ILE A 27 -23.05 8.47 -5.70
C ILE A 27 -22.19 9.68 -5.31
N PHE A 28 -22.79 10.86 -5.14
CA PHE A 28 -22.07 12.06 -4.73
C PHE A 28 -21.37 11.89 -3.38
N ILE A 29 -22.06 11.30 -2.41
CA ILE A 29 -21.49 11.00 -1.10
C ILE A 29 -20.30 10.04 -1.27
N SER A 30 -20.45 8.96 -2.04
CA SER A 30 -19.39 7.96 -2.19
C SER A 30 -18.15 8.46 -2.95
N ILE A 31 -18.32 9.38 -3.91
CA ILE A 31 -17.23 9.81 -4.79
C ILE A 31 -16.57 11.11 -4.32
N VAL A 32 -17.33 11.98 -3.66
CA VAL A 32 -16.83 13.30 -3.24
C VAL A 32 -16.67 13.36 -1.74
N VAL A 33 -17.75 13.09 -1.00
CA VAL A 33 -17.75 13.29 0.46
C VAL A 33 -16.84 12.29 1.17
N ILE A 34 -16.96 10.99 0.86
CA ILE A 34 -16.15 9.95 1.48
C ILE A 34 -14.65 10.20 1.23
N PRO A 35 -14.17 10.42 -0.02
CA PRO A 35 -12.75 10.73 -0.24
C PRO A 35 -12.28 11.99 0.47
N ILE A 36 -13.08 13.06 0.55
CA ILE A 36 -12.71 14.27 1.30
C ILE A 36 -12.58 13.97 2.80
N ILE A 37 -13.48 13.17 3.38
CA ILE A 37 -13.39 12.76 4.78
C ILE A 37 -12.14 11.92 5.01
N PHE A 38 -11.86 10.95 4.15
CA PHE A 38 -10.65 10.12 4.26
C PHE A 38 -9.39 10.95 4.10
N ASP A 39 -9.36 11.90 3.16
CA ASP A 39 -8.23 12.82 2.97
C ASP A 39 -8.00 13.71 4.19
N ARG A 40 -9.09 14.22 4.80
CA ARG A 40 -9.03 14.97 6.06
C ARG A 40 -8.55 14.12 7.23
N LEU A 41 -9.06 12.90 7.37
CA LEU A 41 -8.65 11.97 8.43
C LEU A 41 -7.18 11.58 8.25
N TRP A 42 -6.76 11.34 7.02
CA TRP A 42 -5.38 11.05 6.67
C TRP A 42 -4.48 12.25 6.96
N SER A 43 -4.85 13.46 6.53
CA SER A 43 -4.10 14.69 6.81
C SER A 43 -4.02 14.97 8.31
N TRP A 44 -5.10 14.74 9.07
CA TRP A 44 -5.09 14.86 10.52
C TRP A 44 -4.16 13.84 11.17
N GLN A 45 -4.23 12.57 10.74
CA GLN A 45 -3.30 11.53 11.20
C GLN A 45 -1.86 11.87 10.81
N GLN A 46 -1.64 12.44 9.62
CA GLN A 46 -0.35 12.93 9.19
C GLN A 46 0.11 14.05 10.12
N ASN A 47 -0.67 15.09 10.39
CA ASN A 47 -0.23 16.19 11.25
C ASN A 47 0.02 15.76 12.71
N GLN A 48 -0.76 14.81 13.23
CA GLN A 48 -0.53 14.25 14.57
C GLN A 48 0.72 13.37 14.63
N MET A 49 1.04 12.73 13.51
CA MET A 49 2.25 11.95 13.40
C MET A 49 3.42 12.91 13.11
N TYR A 50 3.48 13.61 11.98
CA TYR A 50 4.62 14.40 11.48
C TYR A 50 4.60 15.83 12.02
N ASP A 51 5.44 16.09 13.03
CA ASP A 51 5.70 17.42 13.62
C ASP A 51 6.64 18.32 12.78
N SER A 52 7.01 17.89 11.57
CA SER A 52 8.04 18.50 10.73
C SER A 52 7.48 18.98 9.39
N ALA A 53 8.25 19.81 8.68
CA ALA A 53 7.84 20.38 7.39
C ALA A 53 7.43 19.27 6.40
N TYR A 54 6.55 19.58 5.44
CA TYR A 54 6.02 18.58 4.49
C TYR A 54 7.11 17.71 3.86
N GLU A 55 8.29 18.27 3.59
CA GLU A 55 9.44 17.56 3.01
C GLU A 55 9.99 16.43 3.89
N ASP A 56 9.78 16.47 5.21
CA ASP A 56 10.18 15.45 6.17
C ASP A 56 9.12 14.36 6.37
N ASN A 57 7.96 14.48 5.70
CA ASN A 57 6.90 13.49 5.75
C ASN A 57 7.25 12.30 4.86
N ARG A 58 7.19 11.09 5.42
CA ARG A 58 7.46 9.80 4.74
C ARG A 58 6.60 9.53 3.49
N PHE A 59 5.55 10.32 3.26
CA PHE A 59 4.66 10.24 2.09
C PHE A 59 4.66 11.49 1.21
N ALA A 60 5.49 12.49 1.53
CA ALA A 60 5.54 13.70 0.74
C ALA A 60 6.24 13.42 -0.59
N ILE A 61 5.57 13.75 -1.68
CA ILE A 61 6.14 13.67 -3.02
C ILE A 61 7.06 14.89 -3.20
N THR A 62 8.35 14.74 -2.92
CA THR A 62 9.39 15.77 -3.16
C THR A 62 10.15 15.48 -4.46
N THR A 63 10.84 16.47 -5.01
CA THR A 63 11.60 16.32 -6.26
C THR A 63 12.74 15.32 -6.15
N GLY A 64 13.28 15.09 -4.95
CA GLY A 64 14.37 14.14 -4.69
C GLY A 64 13.96 12.66 -4.77
N ILE A 65 12.67 12.34 -4.68
CA ILE A 65 12.16 10.97 -4.76
C ILE A 65 12.36 10.36 -6.16
N PHE A 66 12.38 11.20 -7.20
CA PHE A 66 12.61 10.78 -8.58
C PHE A 66 14.10 10.68 -8.95
N GLN A 67 15.02 11.04 -8.05
CA GLN A 67 16.47 11.10 -8.28
C GLN A 67 17.23 9.94 -7.63
N HIS A 68 16.54 8.86 -7.22
CA HIS A 68 17.22 7.69 -6.67
C HIS A 68 17.84 6.84 -7.79
N ASP A 69 19.15 6.59 -7.66
CA ASP A 69 19.86 5.57 -8.43
C ASP A 69 19.37 4.18 -8.00
N ARG A 70 18.30 3.73 -8.65
CA ARG A 70 17.83 2.35 -8.55
C ARG A 70 18.85 1.46 -9.25
N THR A 71 19.18 0.32 -8.66
CA THR A 71 20.01 -0.68 -9.34
C THR A 71 19.34 -1.12 -10.65
N GLU A 72 20.08 -1.23 -11.76
CA GLU A 72 19.52 -1.62 -13.06
C GLU A 72 18.74 -2.95 -12.97
N ASN A 73 19.27 -3.89 -12.19
CA ASN A 73 18.64 -5.19 -11.90
C ASN A 73 17.26 -5.06 -11.24
N TYR A 74 17.01 -4.02 -10.44
CA TYR A 74 15.71 -3.82 -9.79
C TYR A 74 14.65 -3.35 -10.79
N VAL A 75 14.97 -2.37 -11.64
CA VAL A 75 14.02 -1.82 -12.62
C VAL A 75 13.58 -2.90 -13.60
N GLU A 76 14.50 -3.76 -14.03
CA GLU A 76 14.22 -4.86 -14.94
C GLU A 76 13.34 -5.95 -14.32
N ARG A 77 13.53 -6.25 -13.03
CA ARG A 77 12.78 -7.32 -12.32
C ARG A 77 11.43 -6.86 -11.77
N LEU A 78 11.27 -5.57 -11.48
CA LEU A 78 10.08 -5.05 -10.83
C LEU A 78 8.79 -5.36 -11.60
N LEU A 79 8.77 -5.10 -12.91
CA LEU A 79 7.56 -5.31 -13.72
C LEU A 79 7.18 -6.81 -13.81
N PRO A 80 8.11 -7.73 -14.16
CA PRO A 80 7.85 -9.17 -14.11
C PRO A 80 7.34 -9.65 -12.75
N ASP A 81 7.99 -9.27 -11.66
CA ASP A 81 7.65 -9.73 -10.31
C ASP A 81 6.27 -9.19 -9.87
N LEU A 82 5.98 -7.92 -10.16
CA LEU A 82 4.69 -7.30 -9.88
C LEU A 82 3.56 -7.95 -10.69
N MET A 83 3.80 -8.30 -11.95
CA MET A 83 2.84 -9.04 -12.77
C MET A 83 2.65 -10.46 -12.24
N ALA A 84 3.73 -11.18 -11.90
CA ALA A 84 3.65 -12.53 -11.35
C ALA A 84 2.84 -12.57 -10.05
N LEU A 85 3.03 -11.59 -9.16
CA LEU A 85 2.23 -11.48 -7.94
C LEU A 85 0.78 -11.04 -8.22
N SER A 86 0.55 -10.12 -9.17
CA SER A 86 -0.79 -9.62 -9.50
C SER A 86 -1.71 -10.67 -10.12
N PHE A 87 -1.13 -11.68 -10.78
CA PHE A 87 -1.85 -12.76 -11.45
C PHE A 87 -1.55 -14.13 -10.84
N ASN A 88 -1.20 -14.16 -9.55
CA ASN A 88 -0.90 -15.39 -8.84
C ASN A 88 -2.19 -16.15 -8.46
N PHE A 89 -2.41 -17.32 -9.07
CA PHE A 89 -3.56 -18.19 -8.77
C PHE A 89 -3.60 -18.73 -7.33
N SER A 90 -2.47 -18.67 -6.62
CA SER A 90 -2.40 -19.03 -5.20
C SER A 90 -2.78 -17.86 -4.29
N SER A 91 -2.87 -16.63 -4.81
CA SER A 91 -3.23 -15.45 -4.02
C SER A 91 -4.75 -15.42 -3.77
N PRO A 92 -5.20 -15.35 -2.49
CA PRO A 92 -6.62 -15.21 -2.19
C PRO A 92 -7.21 -13.92 -2.78
N ALA A 93 -6.42 -12.85 -2.90
CA ALA A 93 -6.85 -11.60 -3.51
C ALA A 93 -7.17 -11.76 -5.00
N PHE A 94 -6.28 -12.43 -5.75
CA PHE A 94 -6.49 -12.69 -7.17
C PHE A 94 -7.65 -13.67 -7.41
N LEU A 95 -7.78 -14.71 -6.59
CA LEU A 95 -8.95 -15.60 -6.61
C LEU A 95 -10.25 -14.83 -6.33
N GLY A 96 -10.21 -13.87 -5.41
CA GLY A 96 -11.31 -12.97 -5.17
C GLY A 96 -11.69 -12.15 -6.39
N PHE A 97 -10.69 -11.56 -7.05
CA PHE A 97 -10.91 -10.80 -8.28
C PHE A 97 -11.55 -11.67 -9.38
N LEU A 98 -11.06 -12.89 -9.58
CA LEU A 98 -11.69 -13.86 -10.50
C LEU A 98 -13.13 -14.20 -10.09
N GLY A 99 -13.41 -14.31 -8.79
CA GLY A 99 -14.75 -14.49 -8.25
C GLY A 99 -15.71 -13.36 -8.62
N ILE A 100 -15.25 -12.10 -8.55
CA ILE A 100 -16.02 -10.93 -9.00
C ILE A 100 -16.34 -11.04 -10.50
N LEU A 101 -15.32 -11.34 -11.33
CA LEU A 101 -15.50 -11.46 -12.77
C LEU A 101 -16.46 -12.59 -13.13
N LEU A 102 -16.37 -13.72 -12.43
CA LEU A 102 -17.25 -14.87 -12.61
C LEU A 102 -18.70 -14.54 -12.23
N SER A 103 -18.93 -13.91 -11.07
CA SER A 103 -20.26 -13.47 -10.63
C SER A 103 -20.93 -12.56 -11.65
N LEU A 104 -20.18 -11.56 -12.15
CA LEU A 104 -20.67 -10.64 -13.19
C LEU A 104 -20.94 -11.35 -14.51
N SER A 105 -20.06 -12.27 -14.92
CA SER A 105 -20.24 -13.06 -16.15
C SER A 105 -21.50 -13.93 -16.10
N ILE A 106 -21.75 -14.60 -14.97
CA ILE A 106 -22.98 -15.36 -14.75
C ILE A 106 -24.19 -14.42 -14.76
N GLY A 107 -24.10 -13.26 -14.11
CA GLY A 107 -25.14 -12.23 -14.14
C GLY A 107 -25.47 -11.75 -15.56
N ILE A 108 -24.45 -11.56 -16.41
CA ILE A 108 -24.62 -11.22 -17.82
C ILE A 108 -25.40 -12.32 -18.55
N LEU A 109 -25.08 -13.59 -18.32
CA LEU A 109 -25.77 -14.71 -18.97
C LEU A 109 -27.23 -14.82 -18.51
N LEU A 110 -27.49 -14.69 -17.21
CA LEU A 110 -28.83 -14.83 -16.62
C LEU A 110 -29.75 -13.64 -16.94
N MET A 111 -29.22 -12.41 -16.85
CA MET A 111 -30.02 -11.20 -16.97
C MET A 111 -29.96 -10.58 -18.37
N ARG A 112 -29.01 -11.02 -19.21
CA ARG A 112 -28.70 -10.43 -20.53
C ARG A 112 -28.51 -8.91 -20.46
N SER A 113 -28.01 -8.42 -19.33
CA SER A 113 -27.91 -7.00 -19.03
C SER A 113 -26.67 -6.39 -19.69
N SER A 114 -26.89 -5.39 -20.56
CA SER A 114 -25.80 -4.60 -21.15
C SER A 114 -25.03 -3.78 -20.12
N LEU A 115 -25.68 -3.43 -19.01
CA LEU A 115 -25.11 -2.73 -17.87
C LEU A 115 -24.04 -3.59 -17.20
N LEU A 116 -24.32 -4.86 -16.92
CA LEU A 116 -23.33 -5.79 -16.32
C LEU A 116 -22.11 -6.00 -17.23
N LYS A 117 -22.30 -6.05 -18.56
CA LYS A 117 -21.18 -6.11 -19.52
C LYS A 117 -20.26 -4.90 -19.42
N ARG A 118 -20.84 -3.69 -19.35
CA ARG A 118 -20.07 -2.44 -19.20
C ARG A 118 -19.30 -2.42 -17.88
N ILE A 119 -19.91 -2.90 -16.80
CA ILE A 119 -19.27 -2.97 -15.48
C ILE A 119 -18.13 -3.98 -15.45
N LEU A 120 -18.31 -5.15 -16.08
CA LEU A 120 -17.24 -6.14 -16.20
C LEU A 120 -16.00 -5.52 -16.87
N ILE A 121 -16.20 -4.88 -18.03
CA ILE A 121 -15.12 -4.19 -18.76
C ILE A 121 -14.49 -3.10 -17.88
N TYR A 122 -15.32 -2.32 -17.20
CA TYR A 122 -14.86 -1.24 -16.32
C TYR A 122 -14.00 -1.75 -15.16
N ILE A 123 -14.42 -2.83 -14.49
CA ILE A 123 -13.67 -3.44 -13.37
C ILE A 123 -12.32 -3.96 -13.83
N VAL A 124 -12.27 -4.66 -14.97
CA VAL A 124 -11.01 -5.15 -15.55
C VAL A 124 -10.08 -3.99 -15.87
N PHE A 125 -10.59 -2.96 -16.56
CA PHE A 125 -9.81 -1.78 -16.89
C PHE A 125 -9.27 -1.05 -15.65
N LEU A 126 -10.10 -0.90 -14.62
CA LEU A 126 -9.71 -0.25 -13.37
C LEU A 126 -8.65 -1.04 -12.61
N TYR A 127 -8.72 -2.37 -12.63
CA TYR A 127 -7.69 -3.25 -12.06
C TYR A 127 -6.34 -3.11 -12.79
N PHE A 128 -6.32 -3.05 -14.12
CA PHE A 128 -5.08 -2.81 -14.88
C PHE A 128 -4.48 -1.43 -14.62
N ILE A 129 -5.32 -0.39 -14.58
CA ILE A 129 -4.86 0.95 -14.18
C ILE A 129 -4.24 0.91 -12.78
N TYR A 130 -4.89 0.21 -11.85
CA TYR A 130 -4.40 0.08 -10.49
C TYR A 130 -3.01 -0.58 -10.42
N ILE A 131 -2.80 -1.67 -11.16
CA ILE A 131 -1.48 -2.32 -11.31
C ILE A 131 -0.44 -1.33 -11.85
N ALA A 132 -0.79 -0.53 -12.86
CA ALA A 132 0.12 0.49 -13.39
C ALA A 132 0.46 1.57 -12.35
N PHE A 133 -0.50 1.99 -11.52
CA PHE A 133 -0.23 2.90 -10.41
C PHE A 133 0.65 2.26 -9.34
N LEU A 134 0.44 0.98 -9.03
CA LEU A 134 1.33 0.26 -8.12
C LEU A 134 2.75 0.20 -8.68
N TYR A 135 2.92 -0.11 -9.96
CA TYR A 135 4.23 -0.09 -10.60
C TYR A 135 4.95 1.25 -10.41
N ILE A 136 4.27 2.38 -10.68
CA ILE A 136 4.83 3.72 -10.44
C ILE A 136 5.15 3.95 -8.96
N LEU A 137 4.27 3.50 -8.05
CA LEU A 137 4.47 3.62 -6.61
C LEU A 137 5.71 2.82 -6.13
N TYR A 138 5.87 1.59 -6.59
CA TYR A 138 7.03 0.76 -6.25
C TYR A 138 8.32 1.30 -6.88
N LEU A 139 8.25 1.81 -8.12
CA LEU A 139 9.41 2.32 -8.83
C LEU A 139 9.94 3.61 -8.21
N PHE A 140 9.06 4.55 -7.85
CA PHE A 140 9.47 5.88 -7.41
C PHE A 140 9.31 6.10 -5.90
N ILE A 141 8.25 5.62 -5.29
CA ILE A 141 7.85 6.05 -3.93
C ILE A 141 8.37 5.09 -2.85
N MET A 142 8.45 3.79 -3.14
CA MET A 142 8.77 2.78 -2.11
C MET A 142 10.30 2.58 -1.96
N PRO A 143 10.87 2.54 -0.74
CA PRO A 143 12.31 2.41 -0.51
C PRO A 143 12.82 0.98 -0.77
N ASP A 144 14.00 0.84 -1.39
CA ASP A 144 14.55 -0.38 -2.00
C ASP A 144 14.49 -1.66 -1.14
N ALA A 145 14.73 -1.55 0.17
CA ALA A 145 14.76 -2.72 1.04
C ALA A 145 13.37 -3.24 1.48
N THR A 146 12.30 -2.47 1.27
CA THR A 146 10.92 -2.99 1.41
C THR A 146 10.36 -3.54 0.10
N VAL A 147 11.09 -3.29 -0.98
CA VAL A 147 10.68 -3.49 -2.37
C VAL A 147 11.15 -4.83 -2.92
N GLY A 148 12.32 -5.32 -2.50
CA GLY A 148 12.84 -6.63 -2.92
C GLY A 148 11.89 -7.81 -2.64
N ASN A 149 10.96 -7.66 -1.69
CA ASN A 149 9.99 -8.69 -1.32
C ASN A 149 8.52 -8.26 -1.54
N LEU A 150 8.26 -7.10 -2.15
CA LEU A 150 6.89 -6.61 -2.40
C LEU A 150 6.00 -6.70 -1.13
N VAL A 151 6.54 -6.39 0.05
CA VAL A 151 5.97 -6.79 1.36
C VAL A 151 4.56 -6.22 1.62
N ALA A 152 4.27 -5.03 1.08
CA ALA A 152 2.95 -4.41 1.19
C ALA A 152 1.98 -4.78 0.04
N PHE A 153 2.41 -5.60 -0.92
CA PHE A 153 1.66 -5.89 -2.14
C PHE A 153 0.31 -6.54 -1.86
N ASN A 154 0.26 -7.50 -0.92
CA ASN A 154 -1.00 -8.16 -0.53
C ASN A 154 -1.99 -7.15 0.05
N ARG A 155 -1.54 -6.18 0.86
CA ARG A 155 -2.40 -5.12 1.41
C ARG A 155 -2.94 -4.22 0.30
N TYR A 156 -2.09 -3.87 -0.66
CA TYR A 156 -2.51 -3.10 -1.83
C TYR A 156 -3.52 -3.89 -2.69
N GLN A 157 -3.27 -5.17 -2.96
CA GLN A 157 -4.21 -6.04 -3.68
C GLN A 157 -5.55 -6.20 -2.96
N GLY A 158 -5.54 -6.41 -1.64
CA GLY A 158 -6.75 -6.47 -0.84
C GLY A 158 -7.57 -5.17 -0.92
N SER A 159 -6.90 -4.01 -0.93
CA SER A 159 -7.60 -2.72 -0.96
C SER A 159 -8.36 -2.48 -2.28
N ILE A 160 -7.75 -2.82 -3.42
CA ILE A 160 -8.42 -2.71 -4.71
C ILE A 160 -9.54 -3.75 -4.82
N LEU A 161 -9.35 -4.94 -4.26
CA LEU A 161 -10.38 -5.97 -4.26
C LEU A 161 -11.63 -5.52 -3.51
N ILE A 162 -11.48 -4.97 -2.30
CA ILE A 162 -12.60 -4.42 -1.51
C ILE A 162 -13.34 -3.33 -2.30
N PHE A 163 -12.59 -2.43 -2.94
CA PHE A 163 -13.16 -1.37 -3.77
C PHE A 163 -13.97 -1.94 -4.96
N LEU A 164 -13.40 -2.90 -5.70
CA LEU A 164 -14.06 -3.55 -6.83
C LEU A 164 -15.29 -4.37 -6.39
N CYS A 165 -15.22 -5.04 -5.23
CA CYS A 165 -16.37 -5.72 -4.62
C CYS A 165 -17.51 -4.73 -4.36
N GLY A 166 -17.21 -3.56 -3.77
CA GLY A 166 -18.20 -2.52 -3.51
C GLY A 166 -18.90 -2.03 -4.78
N ILE A 167 -18.13 -1.76 -5.84
CA ILE A 167 -18.67 -1.40 -7.16
C ILE A 167 -19.54 -2.52 -7.72
N GLY A 168 -19.05 -3.76 -7.68
CA GLY A 168 -19.75 -4.94 -8.15
C GLY A 168 -21.11 -5.08 -7.49
N VAL A 169 -21.15 -5.10 -6.15
CA VAL A 169 -22.38 -5.23 -5.34
C VAL A 169 -23.36 -4.09 -5.60
N PHE A 170 -22.88 -2.84 -5.67
CA PHE A 170 -23.74 -1.68 -5.91
C PHE A 170 -24.50 -1.81 -7.24
N PHE A 171 -23.78 -2.13 -8.30
CA PHE A 171 -24.39 -2.27 -9.61
C PHE A 171 -25.19 -3.56 -9.79
N LEU A 172 -24.80 -4.63 -9.11
CA LEU A 172 -25.55 -5.86 -9.04
C LEU A 172 -26.96 -5.60 -8.48
N LYS A 173 -27.03 -4.86 -7.36
CA LYS A 173 -28.29 -4.38 -6.77
C LYS A 173 -29.09 -3.55 -7.77
N GLU A 174 -28.45 -2.62 -8.47
CA GLU A 174 -29.13 -1.76 -9.44
C GLU A 174 -29.67 -2.55 -10.65
N ALA A 175 -28.90 -3.51 -11.17
CA ALA A 175 -29.33 -4.41 -12.24
C ALA A 175 -30.55 -5.22 -11.81
N LEU A 176 -30.56 -5.71 -10.56
CA LEU A 176 -31.68 -6.47 -9.99
C LEU A 176 -32.95 -5.63 -9.89
N LEU A 177 -32.83 -4.39 -9.40
CA LEU A 177 -33.97 -3.46 -9.25
C LEU A 177 -34.61 -3.09 -10.59
N LYS A 178 -33.81 -2.94 -11.65
CA LYS A 178 -34.31 -2.60 -12.99
C LYS A 178 -34.97 -3.78 -13.71
N GLN A 179 -34.79 -5.01 -13.25
CA GLN A 179 -35.27 -6.19 -13.96
C GLN A 179 -36.71 -6.56 -13.55
N LYS A 180 -37.70 -6.22 -14.40
CA LYS A 180 -39.14 -6.51 -14.22
C LYS A 180 -39.55 -8.00 -14.27
N SER A 181 -38.64 -8.97 -14.46
CA SER A 181 -39.03 -10.37 -14.75
C SER A 181 -39.52 -11.18 -13.53
N ASN A 182 -40.46 -12.09 -13.81
CA ASN A 182 -41.20 -12.96 -12.88
C ASN A 182 -40.40 -14.17 -12.34
N THR A 183 -39.09 -14.25 -12.60
CA THR A 183 -38.21 -15.36 -12.20
C THR A 183 -37.57 -15.12 -10.83
N SER A 184 -38.40 -15.11 -9.78
CA SER A 184 -38.00 -14.81 -8.39
C SER A 184 -36.87 -15.71 -7.87
N ASN A 185 -36.96 -17.03 -8.09
CA ASN A 185 -36.02 -17.99 -7.50
C ASN A 185 -34.60 -17.94 -8.09
N ALA A 186 -34.47 -17.66 -9.39
CA ALA A 186 -33.15 -17.54 -10.04
C ALA A 186 -32.41 -16.27 -9.58
N LYS A 187 -33.15 -15.17 -9.38
CA LYS A 187 -32.62 -13.93 -8.83
C LYS A 187 -32.13 -14.14 -7.40
N LEU A 188 -32.94 -14.74 -6.54
CA LEU A 188 -32.55 -15.00 -5.14
C LEU A 188 -31.28 -15.85 -5.06
N ARG A 189 -31.24 -16.98 -5.80
CA ARG A 189 -30.07 -17.88 -5.82
C ARG A 189 -28.80 -17.18 -6.32
N TRP A 190 -28.90 -16.38 -7.38
CA TRP A 190 -27.75 -15.63 -7.90
C TRP A 190 -27.31 -14.51 -6.96
N THR A 191 -28.25 -13.87 -6.25
CA THR A 191 -27.93 -12.82 -5.28
C THR A 191 -27.18 -13.43 -4.08
N THR A 192 -27.66 -14.55 -3.54
CA THR A 192 -26.98 -15.30 -2.48
C THR A 192 -25.59 -15.79 -2.93
N PHE A 193 -25.50 -16.33 -4.15
CA PHE A 193 -24.23 -16.79 -4.72
C PHE A 193 -23.23 -15.63 -4.92
N SER A 194 -23.70 -14.48 -5.38
CA SER A 194 -22.86 -13.30 -5.56
C SER A 194 -22.38 -12.76 -4.22
N VAL A 195 -23.25 -12.66 -3.21
CA VAL A 195 -22.86 -12.25 -1.85
C VAL A 195 -21.78 -13.20 -1.30
N LEU A 196 -21.94 -14.52 -1.44
CA LEU A 196 -20.91 -15.49 -1.03
C LEU A 196 -19.59 -15.28 -1.77
N LEU A 197 -19.62 -15.11 -3.10
CA LEU A 197 -18.43 -14.85 -3.91
C LEU A 197 -17.73 -13.52 -3.56
N PHE A 198 -18.47 -12.50 -3.11
CA PHE A 198 -17.88 -11.23 -2.68
C PHE A 198 -17.32 -11.30 -1.26
N PHE A 199 -17.97 -12.02 -0.34
CA PHE A 199 -17.59 -12.02 1.08
C PHE A 199 -16.45 -12.99 1.42
N VAL A 200 -16.41 -14.17 0.79
CA VAL A 200 -15.37 -15.17 1.08
C VAL A 200 -13.95 -14.62 0.85
N PRO A 201 -13.64 -13.96 -0.28
CA PRO A 201 -12.30 -13.41 -0.51
C PRO A 201 -11.94 -12.26 0.42
N ILE A 202 -12.93 -11.46 0.84
CA ILE A 202 -12.69 -10.37 1.80
C ILE A 202 -12.34 -10.96 3.16
N SER A 203 -13.03 -12.01 3.60
CA SER A 203 -12.82 -12.61 4.92
C SER A 203 -11.42 -13.20 5.09
N THR A 204 -10.84 -13.77 4.04
CA THR A 204 -9.46 -14.30 4.08
C THR A 204 -8.42 -13.18 4.07
N GLN A 205 -8.71 -12.08 3.36
CA GLN A 205 -7.82 -10.92 3.26
C GLN A 205 -7.75 -10.08 4.54
N VAL A 206 -8.79 -10.07 5.39
CA VAL A 206 -8.77 -9.33 6.68
C VAL A 206 -7.59 -9.76 7.57
N ASN A 207 -7.18 -11.02 7.54
CA ASN A 207 -6.03 -11.50 8.31
C ASN A 207 -4.70 -10.99 7.74
N GLU A 208 -4.58 -10.90 6.42
CA GLU A 208 -3.38 -10.38 5.72
C GLU A 208 -3.21 -8.86 5.89
N PHE A 209 -4.30 -8.13 6.19
CA PHE A 209 -4.20 -6.72 6.57
C PHE A 209 -3.55 -6.50 7.95
N ASN A 210 -3.74 -7.47 8.86
CA ASN A 210 -3.34 -7.32 10.26
C ASN A 210 -1.96 -7.94 10.58
N ILE A 211 -1.47 -8.85 9.73
CA ILE A 211 -0.21 -9.56 9.96
C ILE A 211 0.79 -9.11 8.89
N ASP A 212 1.94 -8.58 9.32
CA ASP A 212 3.09 -8.38 8.44
C ASP A 212 3.88 -9.71 8.46
N PRO A 213 3.77 -10.54 7.40
CA PRO A 213 4.19 -11.95 7.45
C PRO A 213 5.68 -12.14 7.71
N ASN A 214 6.49 -11.10 7.52
CA ASN A 214 7.93 -11.14 7.70
C ASN A 214 8.42 -10.16 8.77
N TYR A 215 7.55 -9.69 9.68
CA TYR A 215 7.96 -8.77 10.74
C TYR A 215 9.13 -9.36 11.54
N ASP A 216 8.97 -10.55 12.09
CA ASP A 216 9.96 -11.20 12.97
C ASP A 216 11.26 -11.63 12.26
N GLN A 217 11.23 -11.78 10.92
CA GLN A 217 12.39 -12.16 10.12
C GLN A 217 13.09 -10.97 9.45
N SER A 218 12.55 -9.77 9.62
CA SER A 218 13.10 -8.57 9.00
C SER A 218 14.25 -7.99 9.83
N ASN A 219 15.26 -7.46 9.14
CA ASN A 219 16.33 -6.62 9.72
C ASN A 219 15.77 -5.38 10.46
N ARG A 220 14.46 -5.13 10.38
CA ARG A 220 13.76 -4.07 11.11
C ARG A 220 13.59 -4.35 12.59
N VAL A 221 13.30 -5.59 12.99
CA VAL A 221 13.00 -5.92 14.40
C VAL A 221 14.18 -5.69 15.34
N PRO A 222 15.42 -6.12 15.03
CA PRO A 222 16.54 -5.91 15.94
C PRO A 222 16.90 -4.42 16.08
N VAL A 223 16.86 -3.63 14.99
CA VAL A 223 17.06 -2.15 15.05
C VAL A 223 15.99 -1.50 15.93
N VAL A 224 14.71 -1.83 15.72
CA VAL A 224 13.60 -1.25 16.50
C VAL A 224 13.72 -1.63 17.98
N ASN A 225 14.14 -2.85 18.29
CA ASN A 225 14.30 -3.31 19.68
C ASN A 225 15.46 -2.60 20.38
N GLN A 226 16.64 -2.52 19.76
CA GLN A 226 17.76 -1.77 20.32
C GLN A 226 17.41 -0.28 20.54
N PHE A 227 16.63 0.32 19.63
CA PHE A 227 16.13 1.69 19.82
C PHE A 227 15.13 1.84 20.98
N LYS A 228 14.25 0.84 21.16
CA LYS A 228 13.33 0.80 22.31
C LYS A 228 14.08 0.63 23.62
N GLU A 229 15.12 -0.19 23.63
CA GLU A 229 16.01 -0.36 24.79
C GLU A 229 16.72 0.96 25.12
N LEU A 230 17.27 1.64 24.11
CA LEU A 230 17.90 2.94 24.29
C LEU A 230 16.93 3.97 24.88
N ARG A 231 15.70 4.06 24.36
CA ARG A 231 14.63 4.93 24.91
C ARG A 231 14.12 4.52 26.29
N ALA A 232 14.21 3.25 26.66
CA ALA A 232 13.80 2.80 27.97
C ALA A 232 14.80 3.24 29.06
N VAL A 233 16.06 3.47 28.67
CA VAL A 233 17.16 3.83 29.57
C VAL A 233 17.45 5.33 29.55
N THR A 234 17.04 6.04 28.49
CA THR A 234 17.38 7.46 28.28
C THR A 234 16.15 8.27 27.85
N ASP A 235 16.07 9.54 28.26
CA ASP A 235 15.04 10.50 27.82
C ASP A 235 15.34 10.99 26.39
N LEU A 236 15.41 10.04 25.46
CA LEU A 236 15.87 10.29 24.09
C LEU A 236 14.82 11.07 23.31
N ASN A 237 15.19 12.26 22.86
CA ASN A 237 14.35 13.13 22.06
C ASN A 237 14.58 12.89 20.56
N HIS A 238 13.60 13.25 19.72
CA HIS A 238 13.71 13.04 18.27
C HIS A 238 14.82 13.88 17.59
N SER A 239 15.36 14.87 18.29
CA SER A 239 16.46 15.75 17.88
C SER A 239 17.84 15.16 18.13
N ASP A 240 17.94 14.15 18.97
CA ASP A 240 19.22 13.65 19.48
C ASP A 240 19.95 12.91 18.37
N HIS A 241 21.23 13.23 18.22
CA HIS A 241 22.02 12.71 17.11
C HIS A 241 22.51 11.29 17.41
N ILE A 242 22.05 10.33 16.61
CA ILE A 242 22.38 8.91 16.79
C ILE A 242 23.28 8.43 15.66
N ILE A 243 24.42 7.87 16.04
CA ILE A 243 25.34 7.24 15.11
C ILE A 243 25.00 5.76 15.05
N ILE A 244 24.85 5.23 13.85
CA ILE A 244 24.53 3.83 13.65
C ILE A 244 25.65 3.19 12.84
N VAL A 245 26.25 2.17 13.43
CA VAL A 245 27.31 1.37 12.82
C VAL A 245 26.69 0.12 12.22
N ASP A 246 26.85 -0.03 10.91
CA ASP A 246 26.35 -1.16 10.14
C ASP A 246 27.36 -1.54 9.05
N VAL A 247 28.18 -2.55 9.36
CA VAL A 247 29.31 -3.04 8.56
C VAL A 247 28.88 -4.10 7.54
N ASP A 248 27.63 -4.56 7.61
CA ASP A 248 27.11 -5.55 6.67
C ASP A 248 26.83 -4.89 5.31
N GLU A 249 27.59 -5.27 4.29
CA GLU A 249 27.44 -4.77 2.90
C GLU A 249 26.09 -5.18 2.28
N GLU A 250 25.43 -6.23 2.77
CA GLU A 250 24.12 -6.66 2.28
C GLU A 250 22.99 -5.75 2.81
N SER A 251 23.14 -5.16 3.99
CA SER A 251 22.26 -4.09 4.46
C SER A 251 22.63 -2.78 3.79
N SER A 252 21.89 -2.45 2.74
CA SER A 252 22.02 -1.14 2.09
C SER A 252 21.92 -0.03 3.16
N PRO A 253 22.88 0.92 3.25
CA PRO A 253 22.82 2.02 4.22
C PRO A 253 21.51 2.81 4.07
N ILE A 254 21.01 2.85 2.84
CA ILE A 254 19.72 3.42 2.48
C ILE A 254 18.58 2.75 3.28
N PHE A 255 18.57 1.42 3.45
CA PHE A 255 17.56 0.71 4.24
C PHE A 255 17.50 1.19 5.68
N LEU A 256 18.65 1.17 6.37
CA LEU A 256 18.70 1.46 7.79
C LEU A 256 18.37 2.93 8.03
N ARG A 257 18.80 3.81 7.12
CA ARG A 257 18.53 5.25 7.18
C ARG A 257 17.04 5.48 7.07
N TYR A 258 16.44 4.86 6.07
CA TYR A 258 15.00 4.90 5.89
C TYR A 258 14.29 4.30 7.09
N LEU A 259 14.70 3.14 7.60
CA LEU A 259 14.04 2.48 8.72
C LEU A 259 13.96 3.40 9.95
N VAL A 260 15.06 4.03 10.32
CA VAL A 260 15.15 4.94 11.47
C VAL A 260 14.29 6.18 11.26
N MET A 261 14.24 6.73 10.03
CA MET A 261 13.31 7.80 9.67
C MET A 261 11.85 7.34 9.67
N PHE A 262 11.55 6.15 9.12
CA PHE A 262 10.22 5.57 8.95
C PHE A 262 9.56 5.24 10.30
N GLU A 263 10.33 4.66 11.21
CA GLU A 263 9.95 4.30 12.57
C GLU A 263 10.09 5.47 13.55
N ARG A 264 10.60 6.61 13.07
CA ARG A 264 10.75 7.86 13.86
C ARG A 264 11.62 7.66 15.08
N LEU A 265 12.69 6.90 14.89
CA LEU A 265 13.59 6.51 15.95
C LEU A 265 14.52 7.69 16.29
N SER A 266 15.07 8.39 15.29
CA SER A 266 15.68 9.74 15.40
C SER A 266 15.61 10.51 14.06
N ARG A 267 15.60 11.86 14.10
CA ARG A 267 15.69 12.74 12.91
C ARG A 267 17.13 13.07 12.53
N ALA A 268 18.05 13.07 13.50
CA ALA A 268 19.47 13.32 13.29
C ALA A 268 20.19 11.98 13.41
N GLN A 269 20.65 11.45 12.28
CA GLN A 269 21.42 10.20 12.28
C GLN A 269 22.59 10.25 11.32
N THR A 270 23.69 9.63 11.72
CA THR A 270 24.84 9.38 10.85
C THR A 270 25.06 7.88 10.78
N GLN A 271 25.31 7.37 9.57
CA GLN A 271 25.61 5.97 9.36
C GLN A 271 27.05 5.79 8.98
N VAL A 272 27.68 4.81 9.61
CA VAL A 272 29.05 4.44 9.34
C VAL A 272 29.08 2.98 8.96
N GLN A 273 29.60 2.70 7.77
CA GLN A 273 29.77 1.34 7.26
C GLN A 273 31.22 0.89 7.29
N HIS A 274 32.17 1.82 7.16
CA HIS A 274 33.59 1.53 7.04
C HIS A 274 34.39 2.43 7.97
N CYS A 275 35.49 1.91 8.50
CA CYS A 275 36.43 2.62 9.35
C CYS A 275 37.79 2.72 8.63
N ASP A 276 37.82 3.37 7.47
CA ASP A 276 39.05 3.49 6.66
C ASP A 276 40.04 4.50 7.26
N ASN A 277 39.53 5.46 8.03
CA ASN A 277 40.32 6.53 8.65
C ASN A 277 39.87 6.75 10.10
N ALA A 278 40.67 6.25 11.03
CA ALA A 278 40.38 6.31 12.47
C ALA A 278 40.11 7.74 12.98
N ASN A 279 40.81 8.76 12.46
CA ASN A 279 40.62 10.14 12.91
C ASN A 279 39.26 10.71 12.48
N GLU A 280 38.81 10.38 11.27
CA GLU A 280 37.51 10.78 10.74
C GLU A 280 36.38 10.01 11.43
N PHE A 281 36.60 8.72 11.71
CA PHE A 281 35.66 7.91 12.47
C PHE A 281 35.46 8.44 13.90
N VAL A 282 36.54 8.80 14.59
CA VAL A 282 36.47 9.43 15.92
C VAL A 282 35.76 10.78 15.88
N GLU A 283 35.98 11.59 14.84
CA GLU A 283 35.25 12.85 14.66
C GLU A 283 33.75 12.62 14.47
N ILE A 284 33.38 11.62 13.66
CA ILE A 284 31.99 11.19 13.49
C ILE A 284 31.42 10.73 14.83
N LEU A 285 32.10 9.84 15.56
CA LEU A 285 31.67 9.37 16.90
C LEU A 285 31.44 10.50 17.89
N ASN A 286 32.32 11.51 17.90
CA ASN A 286 32.20 12.66 18.79
C ASN A 286 31.08 13.62 18.38
N SER A 287 30.55 13.52 17.15
CA SER A 287 29.43 14.34 16.69
C SER A 287 28.07 13.84 17.17
N GLY A 288 27.98 12.58 17.61
CA GLY A 288 26.75 11.93 18.06
C GLY A 288 26.59 11.93 19.57
N GLU A 289 25.35 11.98 20.03
CA GLU A 289 24.99 11.86 21.44
C GLU A 289 24.86 10.39 21.86
N TYR A 290 24.50 9.53 20.91
CA TYR A 290 24.32 8.11 21.13
C TYR A 290 24.94 7.29 20.00
N LEU A 291 25.50 6.13 20.35
CA LEU A 291 26.05 5.16 19.42
C LEU A 291 25.22 3.88 19.47
N MET A 292 24.83 3.40 18.29
CA MET A 292 24.10 2.16 18.09
C MET A 292 24.94 1.21 17.24
N LEU A 293 25.27 0.05 17.82
CA LEU A 293 26.02 -1.00 17.15
C LEU A 293 25.03 -2.07 16.66
N TYR A 294 24.81 -2.12 15.35
CA TYR A 294 23.81 -3.00 14.75
C TYR A 294 24.44 -4.29 14.20
N ASN A 295 25.30 -4.17 13.19
CA ASN A 295 26.12 -5.26 12.66
C ASN A 295 27.55 -4.74 12.59
N TYR A 296 28.46 -5.29 13.39
CA TYR A 296 29.88 -4.94 13.35
C TYR A 296 30.70 -6.24 13.38
N ASP A 297 31.81 -6.25 12.66
CA ASP A 297 32.74 -7.36 12.63
C ASP A 297 33.93 -7.11 13.59
N GLU A 298 34.78 -8.12 13.76
CA GLU A 298 35.99 -7.99 14.59
C GLU A 298 36.93 -6.88 14.06
N GLY A 299 36.95 -6.65 12.75
CA GLY A 299 37.75 -5.59 12.13
C GLY A 299 37.29 -4.18 12.53
N PHE A 300 35.98 -3.96 12.67
CA PHE A 300 35.41 -2.71 13.16
C PHE A 300 35.57 -2.55 14.68
N SER A 301 35.67 -3.65 15.43
CA SER A 301 35.90 -3.63 16.88
C SER A 301 37.30 -3.12 17.26
N ASP A 302 38.26 -3.23 16.34
CA ASP A 302 39.66 -2.82 16.55
C ASP A 302 39.90 -1.30 16.30
N CYS A 303 38.90 -0.54 15.84
CA CYS A 303 39.07 0.78 15.18
C CYS A 303 39.01 2.07 16.05
#